data_AF-A0A9P4PB81-F1
#
_entry.id   AF-A0A9P4PB81-F1
#
_cell.length_a   1.000
_cell.length_b   1.000
_cell.length_c   1.000
_cell.angle_alpha   90.00
_cell.angle_beta   90.00
_cell.angle_gamma   90.00
#
_symmetry.space_group_name_H-M   'P 1'
#
loop_
_entity.id
_entity.type
_entity.pdbx_description
1 polymer ?
#
loop_
_entity_poly.entity_id
_entity_poly.type
_entity_poly.pdbx_seq_one_letter_code
_entity_poly.pdbx_strand_id
1 'polypeptide(L)'
;MGTEVKWHRLLDSIPGFKRQSGVTRGRQPLRLNDLPDDILILILSQCRVDEIFALRGTCSTFRNVFSTYSAHIIPWVARCTFPGGKLLLEPPTAPTGYTFAWLKERIPLQLAAILIDRYRFIFEEQPVRSQIGIPAEDALGSVFRNRVANGWRVLGRLSNISKEIYRLDAKKIFSMLNKKATWLLAHTSRYEAEIVRLREELVLQRRLQFIDTMSFHEAEDYVMMFTLLSGVWRVRKSDSLVSKDEPTWPFDFGRGIDAPRMIRKGESWVTWFILHQGPGLFWEQWWSLPSEAPETTNHVRDRAIEAFFSPLRREEDATHRRADFSDPQEELHDMQRLCAEKVQRAIVATCGASAPTLHFHYQIKYAQDRRLIDLDSDINPATSGVAETMNGVPAFINFSVYEPAKGAAESG
;
A
#
# COMPACT_ATOMS: atom_id res chain seq x y z
N MET A 1 -36.89 -8.21 17.78
CA MET A 1 -36.30 -9.55 18.01
C MET A 1 -35.43 -9.92 16.81
N GLY A 2 -34.11 -9.96 17.02
CA GLY A 2 -33.14 -10.83 16.34
C GLY A 2 -32.87 -10.69 14.83
N THR A 3 -32.01 -9.76 14.41
CA THR A 3 -31.33 -9.77 13.09
C THR A 3 -29.83 -9.47 13.15
N GLU A 4 -29.17 -9.72 14.29
CA GLU A 4 -27.78 -9.30 14.55
C GLU A 4 -26.72 -10.40 14.32
N VAL A 5 -26.93 -11.34 13.38
CA VAL A 5 -26.04 -12.53 13.23
C VAL A 5 -25.47 -12.75 11.82
N LYS A 6 -25.70 -11.86 10.84
CA LYS A 6 -25.33 -12.18 9.45
C LYS A 6 -23.92 -11.80 8.98
N TRP A 7 -23.19 -10.92 9.66
CA TRP A 7 -21.88 -10.47 9.17
C TRP A 7 -20.73 -11.46 9.44
N HIS A 8 -20.83 -12.32 10.45
CA HIS A 8 -19.79 -13.32 10.75
C HIS A 8 -19.80 -14.55 9.84
N ARG A 9 -20.80 -14.74 8.96
CA ARG A 9 -20.90 -15.93 8.09
C ARG A 9 -20.27 -15.78 6.70
N LEU A 10 -19.77 -14.59 6.33
CA LEU A 10 -19.18 -14.40 4.99
C LEU A 10 -17.81 -15.08 4.83
N LEU A 11 -17.16 -15.46 5.95
CA LEU A 11 -15.89 -16.20 5.95
C LEU A 11 -16.08 -17.73 5.96
N ASP A 12 -17.30 -18.22 6.27
CA ASP A 12 -17.61 -19.65 6.32
C ASP A 12 -18.07 -20.22 4.95
N SER A 13 -18.22 -19.37 3.93
CA SER A 13 -18.73 -19.75 2.59
C SER A 13 -17.65 -20.06 1.55
N ILE A 14 -16.39 -20.29 1.96
CA ILE A 14 -15.32 -20.73 1.05
C ILE A 14 -15.61 -22.18 0.61
N PRO A 15 -15.79 -22.48 -0.69
CA PRO A 15 -15.97 -23.83 -1.18
C PRO A 15 -14.69 -24.63 -0.97
N GLY A 16 -14.71 -25.66 -0.11
CA GLY A 16 -13.57 -26.58 0.04
C GLY A 16 -13.47 -27.34 1.37
N PHE A 17 -14.18 -26.91 2.43
CA PHE A 17 -14.07 -27.56 3.74
C PHE A 17 -15.40 -28.18 4.21
N LYS A 18 -15.90 -29.18 3.46
CA LYS A 18 -16.93 -30.08 4.00
C LYS A 18 -16.27 -31.04 4.99
N ARG A 19 -16.47 -30.82 6.30
CA ARG A 19 -16.21 -31.85 7.32
C ARG A 19 -17.09 -33.06 7.03
N GLN A 20 -16.48 -34.12 6.49
CA GLN A 20 -17.10 -35.44 6.44
C GLN A 20 -17.15 -36.00 7.87
N SER A 21 -18.34 -35.96 8.47
CA SER A 21 -18.66 -36.71 9.68
C SER A 21 -18.99 -38.17 9.30
N GLY A 22 -17.95 -38.94 9.01
CA GLY A 22 -18.02 -40.40 8.86
C GLY A 22 -17.18 -41.04 9.96
N VAL A 23 -17.83 -41.72 10.91
CA VAL A 23 -17.17 -42.49 11.96
C VAL A 23 -16.64 -43.79 11.33
N THR A 24 -15.45 -43.73 10.77
CA THR A 24 -14.61 -44.91 10.52
C THR A 24 -13.43 -44.84 11.48
N ARG A 25 -13.32 -45.84 12.38
CA ARG A 25 -12.09 -46.13 13.13
C ARG A 25 -11.01 -46.58 12.13
N GLY A 26 -10.38 -45.62 11.47
CA GLY A 26 -9.30 -45.84 10.50
C GLY A 26 -8.41 -44.62 10.52
N ARG A 27 -7.10 -44.84 10.72
CA ARG A 27 -5.97 -43.88 10.70
C ARG A 27 -6.37 -42.40 10.58
N GLN A 28 -6.14 -41.63 11.65
CA GLN A 28 -6.21 -40.18 11.55
C GLN A 28 -5.29 -39.72 10.40
N PRO A 29 -5.78 -38.85 9.49
CA PRO A 29 -4.92 -38.30 8.46
C PRO A 29 -3.76 -37.57 9.14
N LEU A 30 -2.53 -37.91 8.74
CA LEU A 30 -1.33 -37.21 9.18
C LEU A 30 -1.53 -35.72 8.93
N ARG A 31 -1.51 -34.92 9.99
CA ARG A 31 -1.63 -33.48 9.84
C ARG A 31 -0.26 -32.93 9.46
N LEU A 32 -0.26 -31.82 8.72
CA LEU A 32 0.98 -31.18 8.29
C LEU A 32 1.87 -30.81 9.49
N ASN A 33 1.29 -30.44 10.62
CA ASN A 33 1.98 -30.10 11.86
C ASN A 33 2.51 -31.30 12.66
N ASP A 34 2.25 -32.54 12.21
CA ASP A 34 2.75 -33.77 12.82
C ASP A 34 3.96 -34.33 12.06
N LEU A 35 4.41 -33.64 11.00
CA LEU A 35 5.59 -34.02 10.24
C LEU A 35 6.88 -33.74 11.02
N PRO A 36 7.94 -34.53 10.80
CA PRO A 36 9.28 -34.25 11.33
C PRO A 36 9.82 -32.86 10.95
N ASP A 37 10.62 -32.27 11.84
CA ASP A 37 11.15 -30.90 11.69
C ASP A 37 11.95 -30.70 10.39
N ASP A 38 12.71 -31.71 9.95
CA ASP A 38 13.47 -31.68 8.69
C ASP A 38 12.57 -31.53 7.46
N ILE A 39 11.44 -32.23 7.42
CA ILE A 39 10.43 -32.07 6.37
C ILE A 39 9.76 -30.70 6.47
N LEU A 40 9.45 -30.23 7.68
CA LEU A 40 8.87 -28.91 7.89
C LEU A 40 9.80 -27.78 7.46
N ILE A 41 11.11 -27.90 7.70
CA ILE A 41 12.12 -26.94 7.24
C ILE A 41 12.11 -26.87 5.71
N LEU A 42 12.04 -28.00 5.01
CA LEU A 42 11.98 -28.02 3.54
C LEU A 42 10.73 -27.32 3.02
N ILE A 43 9.56 -27.62 3.60
CA ILE A 43 8.29 -27.00 3.22
C ILE A 43 8.34 -25.48 3.45
N LEU A 44 8.74 -25.05 4.66
CA LEU A 44 8.84 -23.64 5.01
C LEU A 44 9.87 -22.90 4.13
N SER A 45 10.94 -23.57 3.70
CA SER A 45 11.96 -22.96 2.83
C SER A 45 11.46 -22.69 1.41
N GLN A 46 10.39 -23.36 0.97
CA GLN A 46 9.76 -23.09 -0.34
C GLN A 46 8.69 -22.00 -0.28
N CYS A 47 8.32 -21.54 0.91
CA CYS A 47 7.30 -20.52 1.07
C CYS A 47 7.81 -19.11 0.71
N ARG A 48 6.88 -18.26 0.30
CA ARG A 48 7.05 -16.80 0.20
C ARG A 48 6.89 -16.14 1.57
N VAL A 49 7.33 -14.89 1.68
CA VAL A 49 7.29 -14.13 2.94
C VAL A 49 5.87 -14.04 3.54
N ASP A 50 4.86 -13.82 2.70
CA ASP A 50 3.46 -13.70 3.13
C ASP A 50 2.92 -15.04 3.68
N GLU A 51 3.28 -16.13 3.02
CA GLU A 51 2.91 -17.49 3.42
C GLU A 51 3.56 -17.85 4.75
N ILE A 52 4.82 -17.49 4.96
CA ILE A 52 5.50 -17.66 6.25
C ILE A 52 4.82 -16.84 7.35
N PHE A 53 4.42 -15.59 7.05
CA PHE A 53 3.75 -14.75 8.04
C PHE A 53 2.41 -15.36 8.46
N ALA A 54 1.65 -15.89 7.51
CA ALA A 54 0.40 -16.59 7.77
C ALA A 54 0.63 -17.91 8.53
N LEU A 55 1.49 -18.81 8.04
CA LEU A 55 1.74 -20.13 8.62
C LEU A 55 2.25 -20.07 10.06
N ARG A 56 3.11 -19.10 10.39
CA ARG A 56 3.56 -18.91 11.78
C ARG A 56 2.43 -18.50 12.73
N GLY A 57 1.34 -17.95 12.22
CA GLY A 57 0.14 -17.58 12.97
C GLY A 57 -0.87 -18.72 13.15
N THR A 58 -0.76 -19.81 12.40
CA THR A 58 -1.77 -20.89 12.42
C THR A 58 -1.53 -21.94 13.49
N CYS A 59 -0.27 -22.33 13.76
CA CYS A 59 0.05 -23.31 14.80
C CYS A 59 1.41 -23.06 15.49
N SER A 60 1.54 -23.54 16.73
CA SER A 60 2.77 -23.39 17.53
C SER A 60 3.95 -24.19 16.94
N THR A 61 3.70 -25.34 16.30
CA THR A 61 4.74 -26.16 15.68
C THR A 61 5.49 -25.39 14.60
N PHE A 62 4.79 -24.82 13.60
CA PHE A 62 5.45 -24.02 12.55
C PHE A 62 6.19 -22.82 13.12
N ARG A 63 5.61 -22.15 14.13
CA ARG A 63 6.27 -21.04 14.80
C ARG A 63 7.58 -21.47 15.46
N ASN A 64 7.58 -22.61 16.15
CA ASN A 64 8.74 -23.13 16.86
C ASN A 64 9.83 -23.61 15.89
N VAL A 65 9.46 -24.37 14.85
CA VAL A 65 10.40 -24.81 13.79
C VAL A 65 11.00 -23.60 13.10
N PHE A 66 10.18 -22.63 12.67
CA PHE A 66 10.68 -21.42 12.03
C PHE A 66 11.63 -20.63 12.93
N SER A 67 11.30 -20.48 14.22
CA SER A 67 12.14 -19.75 15.17
C SER A 67 13.46 -20.47 15.49
N THR A 68 13.44 -21.80 15.54
CA THR A 68 14.63 -22.63 15.84
C THR A 68 15.58 -22.68 14.64
N TYR A 69 15.04 -22.77 13.43
CA TYR A 69 15.80 -22.96 12.19
C TYR A 69 15.79 -21.71 11.29
N SER A 70 15.59 -20.52 11.86
CA SER A 70 15.38 -19.28 11.09
C SER A 70 16.55 -18.96 10.17
N ALA A 71 17.78 -19.19 10.63
CA ALA A 71 18.99 -18.93 9.85
C ALA A 71 19.07 -19.77 8.55
N HIS A 72 18.42 -20.94 8.52
CA HIS A 72 18.33 -21.77 7.32
C HIS A 72 17.12 -21.40 6.47
N ILE A 73 15.94 -21.26 7.09
CA ILE A 73 14.67 -21.04 6.37
C ILE A 73 14.63 -19.65 5.71
N ILE A 74 15.08 -18.61 6.41
CA ILE A 74 14.90 -17.21 5.97
C ILE A 74 15.61 -16.90 4.64
N PRO A 75 16.89 -17.27 4.42
CA PRO A 75 17.54 -17.06 3.13
C PRO A 75 16.78 -17.68 1.96
N TRP A 76 16.21 -18.89 2.14
CA TRP A 76 15.43 -19.56 1.11
C TRP A 76 14.11 -18.85 0.85
N VAL A 77 13.36 -18.52 1.90
CA VAL A 77 12.11 -17.75 1.79
C VAL A 77 12.35 -16.42 1.09
N ALA A 78 13.45 -15.74 1.40
CA ALA A 78 13.82 -14.49 0.75
C ALA A 78 14.10 -14.71 -0.75
N ARG A 79 14.83 -15.75 -1.14
CA ARG A 79 15.07 -16.08 -2.56
C ARG A 79 13.79 -16.45 -3.31
N CYS A 80 12.89 -17.21 -2.67
CA CYS A 80 11.58 -17.55 -3.25
C CYS A 80 10.70 -16.30 -3.40
N THR A 81 10.80 -15.36 -2.47
CA THR A 81 10.03 -14.11 -2.51
C THR A 81 10.61 -13.12 -3.52
N PHE A 82 11.93 -13.01 -3.62
CA PHE A 82 12.64 -11.99 -4.38
C PHE A 82 13.55 -12.59 -5.46
N PRO A 83 13.00 -13.30 -6.46
CA PRO A 83 13.81 -13.92 -7.50
C PRO A 83 14.63 -12.85 -8.24
N GLY A 84 15.94 -13.06 -8.31
CA GLY A 84 16.87 -12.16 -9.01
C GLY A 84 17.27 -10.88 -8.28
N GLY A 85 16.71 -10.59 -7.10
CA GLY A 85 17.02 -9.38 -6.33
C GLY A 85 18.37 -9.47 -5.62
N LYS A 86 19.48 -9.13 -6.27
CA LYS A 86 20.84 -9.32 -5.72
C LYS A 86 21.09 -8.38 -4.55
N LEU A 87 20.79 -7.09 -4.72
CA LEU A 87 20.98 -6.09 -3.66
C LEU A 87 20.06 -6.34 -2.46
N LEU A 88 18.83 -6.77 -2.73
CA LEU A 88 17.87 -7.04 -1.67
C LEU A 88 18.27 -8.25 -0.82
N LEU A 89 18.89 -9.25 -1.44
CA LEU A 89 19.32 -10.51 -0.85
C LEU A 89 20.76 -10.48 -0.32
N GLU A 90 21.39 -9.31 -0.25
CA GLU A 90 22.70 -9.17 0.38
C GLU A 90 22.70 -9.79 1.78
N PRO A 91 23.68 -10.67 2.07
CA PRO A 91 23.73 -11.33 3.36
C PRO A 91 23.91 -10.29 4.47
N PRO A 92 23.30 -10.51 5.64
CA PRO A 92 23.58 -9.66 6.79
C PRO A 92 25.06 -9.74 7.15
N THR A 93 25.62 -8.65 7.66
CA THR A 93 27.05 -8.56 8.03
C THR A 93 27.46 -9.62 9.07
N ALA A 94 26.53 -10.01 9.95
CA ALA A 94 26.72 -11.07 10.93
C ALA A 94 26.02 -12.37 10.47
N PRO A 95 26.64 -13.56 10.65
CA PRO A 95 26.03 -14.85 10.30
C PRO A 95 24.68 -15.13 11.01
N THR A 96 24.51 -14.62 12.23
CA THR A 96 23.26 -14.70 12.99
C THR A 96 22.21 -13.66 12.57
N GLY A 97 22.51 -12.85 11.55
CA GLY A 97 21.68 -11.73 11.13
C GLY A 97 20.44 -12.12 10.34
N TYR A 98 20.31 -13.38 9.90
CA TYR A 98 19.10 -13.90 9.26
C TYR A 98 17.99 -14.11 10.31
N THR A 99 17.35 -12.99 10.63
CA THR A 99 16.27 -12.89 11.61
C THR A 99 14.94 -12.62 10.91
N PHE A 100 13.83 -12.93 11.59
CA PHE A 100 12.50 -12.61 11.07
C PHE A 100 12.34 -11.10 10.79
N ALA A 101 12.97 -10.27 11.62
CA ALA A 101 13.05 -8.83 11.39
C ALA A 101 13.75 -8.52 10.08
N TRP A 102 14.94 -9.10 9.83
CA TRP A 102 15.66 -8.91 8.57
C TRP A 102 14.81 -9.25 7.34
N LEU A 103 14.04 -10.35 7.38
CA LEU A 103 13.14 -10.76 6.29
C LEU A 103 12.01 -9.74 6.10
N LYS A 104 11.37 -9.31 7.19
CA LYS A 104 10.32 -8.29 7.16
C LYS A 104 10.83 -6.96 6.60
N GLU A 105 12.07 -6.59 6.90
CA GLU A 105 12.71 -5.37 6.40
C GLU A 105 12.97 -5.40 4.89
N ARG A 106 12.92 -6.57 4.23
CA ARG A 106 13.03 -6.66 2.77
C ARG A 106 11.79 -6.12 2.04
N ILE A 107 10.60 -6.18 2.65
CA ILE A 107 9.35 -5.69 2.06
C ILE A 107 9.43 -4.19 1.73
N PRO A 108 9.71 -3.27 2.67
CA PRO A 108 9.80 -1.84 2.37
C PRO A 108 10.96 -1.51 1.41
N LEU A 109 12.05 -2.30 1.43
CA LEU A 109 13.15 -2.14 0.46
C LEU A 109 12.73 -2.52 -0.96
N GLN A 110 11.96 -3.60 -1.12
CA GLN A 110 11.40 -3.98 -2.42
C GLN A 110 10.41 -2.94 -2.93
N LEU A 111 9.51 -2.44 -2.07
CA LEU A 111 8.60 -1.35 -2.44
C LEU A 111 9.35 -0.08 -2.85
N ALA A 112 10.45 0.26 -2.16
CA ALA A 112 11.30 1.38 -2.53
C ALA A 112 12.02 1.15 -3.87
N ALA A 113 12.51 -0.06 -4.13
CA ALA A 113 13.13 -0.42 -5.39
C ALA A 113 12.15 -0.29 -6.56
N ILE A 114 10.94 -0.86 -6.43
CA ILE A 114 9.87 -0.73 -7.42
C ILE A 114 9.51 0.74 -7.63
N LEU A 115 9.27 1.48 -6.56
CA LEU A 115 8.82 2.87 -6.66
C LEU A 115 9.85 3.75 -7.38
N ILE A 116 11.14 3.64 -7.02
CA ILE A 116 12.21 4.45 -7.62
C ILE A 116 12.50 4.01 -9.06
N ASP A 117 12.52 2.71 -9.33
CA ASP A 117 12.76 2.17 -10.67
C ASP A 117 11.63 2.62 -11.61
N ARG A 118 10.37 2.41 -11.20
CA ARG A 118 9.21 2.70 -12.04
C ARG A 118 8.91 4.20 -12.16
N TYR A 119 9.46 5.03 -11.27
CA TYR A 119 9.34 6.49 -11.38
C TYR A 119 9.83 7.03 -12.73
N ARG A 120 10.77 6.33 -13.40
CA ARG A 120 11.29 6.71 -14.74
C ARG A 120 10.25 6.74 -15.84
N PHE A 121 9.16 5.98 -15.69
CA PHE A 121 8.12 5.90 -16.71
C PHE A 121 6.99 6.90 -16.47
N ILE A 122 7.00 7.67 -15.38
CA ILE A 122 5.93 8.64 -15.07
C ILE A 122 5.85 9.74 -16.15
N PHE A 123 6.99 10.11 -16.73
CA PHE A 123 7.09 11.12 -17.78
C PHE A 123 7.32 10.53 -19.17
N GLU A 124 7.05 9.24 -19.37
CA GLU A 124 7.29 8.57 -20.66
C GLU A 124 6.48 9.19 -21.81
N GLU A 125 5.33 9.78 -21.50
CA GLU A 125 4.49 10.53 -22.45
C GLU A 125 5.05 11.93 -22.78
N GLN A 126 6.13 12.39 -22.11
CA GLN A 126 6.76 13.68 -22.39
C GLN A 126 7.89 13.56 -23.42
N PRO A 127 7.98 14.48 -24.40
CA PRO A 127 8.96 14.41 -25.49
C PRO A 127 10.42 14.57 -25.05
N VAL A 128 10.67 15.07 -23.83
CA VAL A 128 12.02 15.24 -23.29
C VAL A 128 12.39 13.98 -22.49
N ARG A 129 13.16 13.07 -23.13
CA ARG A 129 13.60 11.76 -22.62
C ARG A 129 14.60 11.82 -21.44
N SER A 130 14.38 12.68 -20.45
CA SER A 130 15.11 12.54 -19.19
C SER A 130 14.49 11.36 -18.44
N GLN A 131 15.11 10.18 -18.55
CA GLN A 131 14.71 9.02 -17.75
C GLN A 131 15.05 9.33 -16.29
N ILE A 132 14.05 9.80 -15.53
CA ILE A 132 14.20 10.15 -14.11
C ILE A 132 13.90 8.90 -13.27
N GLY A 133 14.92 8.11 -12.95
CA GLY A 133 14.79 6.96 -12.04
C GLY A 133 16.10 6.21 -11.87
N ILE A 134 16.13 5.27 -10.93
CA ILE A 134 17.32 4.46 -10.63
C ILE A 134 16.95 2.98 -10.74
N PRO A 135 17.63 2.18 -11.59
CA PRO A 135 17.38 0.75 -11.68
C PRO A 135 17.46 0.07 -10.31
N ALA A 136 16.54 -0.87 -10.06
CA ALA A 136 16.43 -1.56 -8.77
C ALA A 136 17.75 -2.22 -8.32
N GLU A 137 18.51 -2.78 -9.26
CA GLU A 137 19.78 -3.49 -9.01
C GLU A 137 21.04 -2.61 -9.13
N ASP A 138 20.92 -1.28 -9.28
CA ASP A 138 22.09 -0.39 -9.30
C ASP A 138 22.49 0.04 -7.88
N ALA A 139 23.63 -0.42 -7.38
CA ALA A 139 24.11 -0.15 -6.02
C ALA A 139 24.22 1.35 -5.66
N LEU A 140 24.42 2.24 -6.64
CA LEU A 140 24.47 3.69 -6.44
C LEU A 140 23.15 4.24 -5.87
N GLY A 141 22.03 3.59 -6.19
CA GLY A 141 20.70 3.94 -5.68
C GLY A 141 20.40 3.49 -4.25
N SER A 142 21.30 2.75 -3.61
CA SER A 142 21.06 2.11 -2.30
C SER A 142 20.69 3.10 -1.20
N VAL A 143 21.40 4.23 -1.11
CA VAL A 143 21.12 5.29 -0.11
C VAL A 143 19.72 5.87 -0.32
N PHE A 144 19.34 6.16 -1.57
CA PHE A 144 18.02 6.71 -1.87
C PHE A 144 16.91 5.69 -1.57
N ARG A 145 17.09 4.43 -1.98
CA ARG A 145 16.15 3.33 -1.68
C ARG A 145 15.98 3.11 -0.18
N ASN A 146 17.06 3.18 0.61
CA ASN A 146 16.96 3.04 2.07
C ASN A 146 16.10 4.15 2.71
N ARG A 147 16.25 5.39 2.25
CA ARG A 147 15.41 6.51 2.72
C ARG A 147 13.95 6.36 2.28
N VAL A 148 13.70 5.97 1.03
CA VAL A 148 12.32 5.70 0.58
C VAL A 148 11.71 4.53 1.36
N ALA A 149 12.49 3.49 1.68
CA ALA A 149 12.06 2.39 2.53
C ALA A 149 11.72 2.85 3.97
N ASN A 150 12.48 3.79 4.54
CA ASN A 150 12.11 4.42 5.82
C ASN A 150 10.76 5.13 5.74
N GLY A 151 10.49 5.86 4.64
CA GLY A 151 9.19 6.48 4.41
C GLY A 151 8.05 5.46 4.38
N TRP A 152 8.26 4.30 3.74
CA TRP A 152 7.31 3.18 3.77
C TRP A 152 7.07 2.64 5.19
N ARG A 153 8.10 2.59 6.05
CA ARG A 153 7.95 2.19 7.47
C ARG A 153 7.09 3.20 8.24
N VAL A 154 7.30 4.49 8.02
CA VAL A 154 6.49 5.55 8.63
C VAL A 154 5.03 5.41 8.21
N LEU A 155 4.76 5.22 6.91
CA LEU A 155 3.40 4.96 6.41
C LEU A 155 2.79 3.70 7.05
N GLY A 156 3.57 2.64 7.20
CA GLY A 156 3.15 1.43 7.91
C GLY A 156 2.73 1.68 9.35
N ARG A 157 3.48 2.49 10.11
CA ARG A 157 3.12 2.88 11.48
C ARG A 157 1.82 3.70 11.51
N LEU A 158 1.67 4.68 10.61
CA LEU A 158 0.46 5.51 10.49
C LEU A 158 -0.80 4.69 10.14
N SER A 159 -0.66 3.67 9.30
CA SER A 159 -1.75 2.74 8.96
C SER A 159 -2.08 1.78 10.11
N ASN A 160 -1.07 1.29 10.83
CA ASN A 160 -1.32 0.43 11.99
C ASN A 160 -2.16 1.13 13.07
N ILE A 161 -1.95 2.44 13.29
CA ILE A 161 -2.80 3.25 14.17
C ILE A 161 -4.28 3.18 13.74
N SER A 162 -4.56 3.35 12.44
CA SER A 162 -5.93 3.21 11.92
C SER A 162 -6.50 1.82 12.16
N LYS A 163 -5.74 0.78 11.80
CA LYS A 163 -6.17 -0.62 11.96
C LYS A 163 -6.45 -0.98 13.42
N GLU A 164 -5.62 -0.50 14.35
CA GLU A 164 -5.81 -0.71 15.78
C GLU A 164 -7.09 -0.07 16.28
N ILE A 165 -7.38 1.18 15.89
CA ILE A 165 -8.58 1.91 16.33
C ILE A 165 -9.85 1.33 15.71
N TYR A 166 -9.81 0.95 14.43
CA TYR A 166 -10.96 0.35 13.76
C TYR A 166 -11.30 -1.05 14.28
N ARG A 167 -10.33 -1.75 14.90
CA ARG A 167 -10.57 -3.01 15.63
C ARG A 167 -11.20 -2.82 17.00
N LEU A 168 -11.27 -1.60 17.53
CA LEU A 168 -11.90 -1.35 18.83
C LEU A 168 -13.42 -1.36 18.72
N ASP A 169 -14.06 -1.94 19.74
CA ASP A 169 -15.50 -1.85 19.94
C ASP A 169 -15.94 -0.41 20.15
N ALA A 170 -17.13 -0.07 19.65
CA ALA A 170 -17.70 1.27 19.79
C ALA A 170 -17.74 1.75 21.26
N LYS A 171 -18.09 0.87 22.20
CA LYS A 171 -18.09 1.19 23.65
C LYS A 171 -16.73 1.68 24.14
N LYS A 172 -15.64 1.06 23.67
CA LYS A 172 -14.28 1.45 24.03
C LYS A 172 -13.91 2.79 23.41
N ILE A 173 -14.34 3.07 22.17
CA ILE A 173 -14.17 4.39 21.53
C ILE A 173 -14.87 5.49 22.34
N PHE A 174 -16.14 5.30 22.72
CA PHE A 174 -16.88 6.26 23.55
C PHE A 174 -16.19 6.51 24.90
N SER A 175 -15.72 5.45 25.56
CA SER A 175 -14.99 5.54 26.82
C SER A 175 -13.67 6.31 26.68
N MET A 176 -12.91 6.07 25.60
CA MET A 176 -11.63 6.73 25.38
C MET A 176 -11.79 8.24 25.10
N LEU A 177 -12.92 8.64 24.53
CA LEU A 177 -13.24 10.05 24.24
C LEU A 177 -14.12 10.72 25.30
N ASN A 178 -14.43 10.04 26.41
CA ASN A 178 -15.34 10.52 27.46
C ASN A 178 -16.72 10.98 26.92
N LYS A 179 -17.22 10.37 25.84
CA LYS A 179 -18.53 10.71 25.24
C LYS A 179 -19.61 9.74 25.74
N LYS A 180 -20.78 10.26 26.13
CA LYS A 180 -21.92 9.44 26.58
C LYS A 180 -22.65 8.83 25.39
N ALA A 181 -22.77 7.49 25.36
CA ALA A 181 -23.44 6.76 24.27
C ALA A 181 -24.99 6.82 24.33
N THR A 182 -25.57 7.39 25.38
CA THR A 182 -26.94 7.11 25.82
C THR A 182 -28.05 7.56 24.86
N TRP A 183 -27.84 8.61 24.06
CA TRP A 183 -28.86 9.09 23.11
C TRP A 183 -28.72 8.51 21.69
N LEU A 184 -27.50 8.15 21.29
CA LEU A 184 -27.24 7.70 19.91
C LEU A 184 -27.82 6.31 19.61
N LEU A 185 -28.02 5.48 20.62
CA LEU A 185 -28.57 4.13 20.47
C LEU A 185 -30.02 4.10 19.94
N ALA A 186 -30.74 5.23 19.96
CA ALA A 186 -32.10 5.31 19.46
C ALA A 186 -32.19 5.44 17.92
N HIS A 187 -31.09 5.77 17.22
CA HIS A 187 -31.07 5.99 15.77
C HIS A 187 -29.87 5.29 15.11
N THR A 188 -30.08 4.09 14.57
CA THR A 188 -29.00 3.24 14.03
C THR A 188 -28.12 3.91 12.98
N SER A 189 -28.69 4.65 12.02
CA SER A 189 -27.91 5.32 10.97
C SER A 189 -27.04 6.46 11.52
N ARG A 190 -27.58 7.26 12.45
CA ARG A 190 -26.83 8.32 13.14
C ARG A 190 -25.75 7.73 14.06
N TYR A 191 -26.02 6.58 14.66
CA TYR A 191 -25.06 5.86 15.49
C TYR A 191 -23.84 5.39 14.69
N GLU A 192 -24.06 4.79 13.51
CA GLU A 192 -22.97 4.31 12.64
C GLU A 192 -22.09 5.46 12.13
N ALA A 193 -22.72 6.53 11.60
CA ALA A 193 -22.00 7.71 11.13
C ALA A 193 -21.18 8.36 12.26
N GLU A 194 -21.77 8.49 13.45
CA GLU A 194 -21.07 9.05 14.61
C GLU A 194 -19.90 8.16 15.05
N ILE A 195 -20.04 6.83 15.06
CA ILE A 195 -18.91 5.93 15.38
C ILE A 195 -17.75 6.14 14.41
N VAL A 196 -18.03 6.25 13.11
CA VAL A 196 -16.98 6.48 12.10
C VAL A 196 -16.29 7.81 12.38
N ARG A 197 -17.04 8.88 12.65
CA ARG A 197 -16.50 10.20 13.03
C ARG A 197 -15.60 10.12 14.26
N LEU A 198 -16.04 9.42 15.32
CA LEU A 198 -15.27 9.26 16.56
C LEU A 198 -14.00 8.42 16.35
N ARG A 199 -14.06 7.40 15.49
CA ARG A 199 -12.87 6.63 15.11
C ARG A 199 -11.87 7.51 14.38
N GLU A 200 -12.30 8.28 13.40
CA GLU A 200 -11.43 9.18 12.65
C GLU A 200 -10.82 10.29 13.53
N GLU A 201 -11.58 10.83 14.49
CA GLU A 201 -11.07 11.77 15.50
C GLU A 201 -9.94 11.14 16.34
N LEU A 202 -10.14 9.91 16.83
CA LEU A 202 -9.14 9.20 17.62
C LEU A 202 -7.91 8.79 16.77
N VAL A 203 -8.12 8.41 15.51
CA VAL A 203 -7.04 8.10 14.55
C VAL A 203 -6.18 9.34 14.33
N LEU A 204 -6.80 10.48 14.05
CA LEU A 204 -6.10 11.73 13.89
C LEU A 204 -5.29 12.08 15.14
N GLN A 205 -5.90 12.02 16.33
CA GLN A 205 -5.21 12.32 17.59
C GLN A 205 -3.97 11.42 17.78
N ARG A 206 -4.09 10.11 17.56
CA ARG A 206 -2.98 9.16 17.74
C ARG A 206 -1.88 9.32 16.69
N ARG A 207 -2.24 9.65 15.45
CA ARG A 207 -1.26 9.95 14.40
C ARG A 207 -0.48 11.21 14.70
N LEU A 208 -1.14 12.27 15.14
CA LEU A 208 -0.47 13.52 15.54
C LEU A 208 0.49 13.27 16.71
N GLN A 209 0.08 12.51 17.73
CA GLN A 209 0.98 12.10 18.82
C GLN A 209 2.20 11.32 18.34
N PHE A 210 2.04 10.42 17.37
CA PHE A 210 3.17 9.71 16.77
C PHE A 210 4.10 10.67 16.02
N ILE A 211 3.54 11.62 15.27
CA ILE A 211 4.31 12.64 14.52
C ILE A 211 5.12 13.53 15.47
N ASP A 212 4.58 13.89 16.63
CA ASP A 212 5.29 14.67 17.64
C ASP A 212 6.55 13.94 18.18
N THR A 213 6.58 12.61 18.10
CA THR A 213 7.74 11.78 18.49
C THR A 213 8.68 11.44 17.34
N MET A 214 8.32 11.82 16.10
CA MET A 214 9.05 11.46 14.89
C MET A 214 10.33 12.29 14.77
N SER A 215 11.41 11.65 14.33
CA SER A 215 12.64 12.37 14.01
C SER A 215 12.49 13.20 12.72
N PHE A 216 13.28 14.26 12.61
CA PHE A 216 13.37 15.07 11.40
C PHE A 216 13.63 14.22 10.14
N HIS A 217 14.55 13.25 10.22
CA HIS A 217 14.89 12.38 9.09
C HIS A 217 13.76 11.42 8.71
N GLU A 218 13.02 10.85 9.67
CA GLU A 218 11.85 10.02 9.36
C GLU A 218 10.76 10.83 8.64
N ALA A 219 10.56 12.09 9.03
CA ALA A 219 9.61 12.99 8.38
C ALA A 219 10.04 13.30 6.93
N GLU A 220 11.32 13.63 6.70
CA GLU A 220 11.86 13.84 5.35
C GLU A 220 11.72 12.57 4.48
N ASP A 221 12.04 11.40 5.04
CA ASP A 221 11.98 10.11 4.36
C ASP A 221 10.54 9.79 3.93
N TYR A 222 9.57 10.07 4.80
CA TYR A 222 8.15 9.95 4.48
C TYR A 222 7.73 10.93 3.38
N VAL A 223 8.05 12.22 3.49
CA VAL A 223 7.68 13.23 2.47
C VAL A 223 8.27 12.87 1.11
N MET A 224 9.51 12.40 1.08
CA MET A 224 10.19 11.96 -0.13
C MET A 224 9.51 10.72 -0.75
N MET A 225 9.26 9.68 0.05
CA MET A 225 8.55 8.48 -0.40
C MET A 225 7.16 8.83 -0.94
N PHE A 226 6.39 9.63 -0.19
CA PHE A 226 5.02 9.98 -0.53
C PHE A 226 4.93 10.86 -1.78
N THR A 227 5.94 11.71 -2.00
CA THR A 227 6.10 12.52 -3.22
C THR A 227 6.28 11.65 -4.47
N LEU A 228 7.08 10.59 -4.37
CA LEU A 228 7.25 9.61 -5.44
C LEU A 228 5.96 8.81 -5.65
N LEU A 229 5.37 8.34 -4.55
CA LEU A 229 4.14 7.54 -4.55
C LEU A 229 2.97 8.29 -5.19
N SER A 230 2.87 9.60 -4.98
CA SER A 230 1.82 10.42 -5.59
C SER A 230 1.88 10.37 -7.13
N GLY A 231 3.07 10.23 -7.72
CA GLY A 231 3.25 10.13 -9.18
C GLY A 231 2.85 8.78 -9.78
N VAL A 232 2.58 7.78 -8.94
CA VAL A 232 2.09 6.47 -9.39
C VAL A 232 0.62 6.53 -9.82
N TRP A 233 -0.14 7.45 -9.24
CA TRP A 233 -1.53 7.71 -9.59
C TRP A 233 -1.59 8.52 -10.87
N ARG A 234 -2.20 7.95 -11.91
CA ARG A 234 -2.32 8.57 -13.23
C ARG A 234 -3.77 8.82 -13.56
N VAL A 235 -4.02 10.04 -14.01
CA VAL A 235 -5.32 10.45 -14.51
C VAL A 235 -5.15 10.78 -15.99
N ARG A 236 -5.71 9.93 -16.85
CA ARG A 236 -5.67 10.14 -18.30
C ARG A 236 -6.93 10.86 -18.75
N LYS A 237 -6.77 11.74 -19.73
CA LYS A 237 -7.92 12.27 -20.48
C LYS A 237 -8.48 11.11 -21.29
N SER A 238 -9.79 10.86 -21.17
CA SER A 238 -10.45 9.93 -22.08
C SER A 238 -10.47 10.59 -23.46
N ASP A 239 -9.61 10.15 -24.37
CA ASP A 239 -9.88 10.37 -25.79
C ASP A 239 -11.22 9.72 -26.09
N SER A 240 -12.08 10.37 -26.87
CA SER A 240 -13.49 9.99 -27.12
C SER A 240 -13.70 8.59 -27.74
N LEU A 241 -12.62 7.83 -27.93
CA LEU A 241 -12.55 6.47 -28.46
C LEU A 241 -12.08 5.41 -27.44
N VAL A 242 -11.60 5.81 -26.26
CA VAL A 242 -11.15 4.87 -25.22
C VAL A 242 -12.36 4.18 -24.59
N SER A 243 -12.24 2.87 -24.37
CA SER A 243 -13.32 1.97 -23.93
C SER A 243 -14.11 2.55 -22.76
N LYS A 244 -15.45 2.47 -22.82
CA LYS A 244 -16.40 2.82 -21.75
C LYS A 244 -16.20 2.07 -20.40
N ASP A 245 -15.12 1.33 -20.28
CA ASP A 245 -14.83 0.39 -19.21
C ASP A 245 -13.72 0.84 -18.26
N GLU A 246 -12.97 1.92 -18.57
CA GLU A 246 -12.03 2.49 -17.59
C GLU A 246 -12.77 3.32 -16.54
N PRO A 247 -12.57 3.04 -15.23
CA PRO A 247 -13.26 3.77 -14.18
C PRO A 247 -12.78 5.23 -14.10
N THR A 248 -13.75 6.13 -14.02
CA THR A 248 -13.52 7.55 -13.81
C THR A 248 -13.01 7.82 -12.40
N TRP A 249 -12.12 8.80 -12.22
CA TRP A 249 -11.67 9.28 -10.91
C TRP A 249 -12.85 9.84 -10.07
N PRO A 250 -13.29 9.16 -8.99
CA PRO A 250 -14.49 9.57 -8.25
C PRO A 250 -14.20 10.37 -6.97
N PHE A 251 -12.94 10.58 -6.59
CA PHE A 251 -12.62 10.94 -5.20
C PHE A 251 -12.66 12.44 -4.88
N ASP A 252 -12.33 13.29 -5.85
CA ASP A 252 -12.10 14.74 -5.64
C ASP A 252 -12.54 15.54 -6.88
N PHE A 253 -13.83 15.43 -7.24
CA PHE A 253 -14.42 15.96 -8.47
C PHE A 253 -13.87 17.33 -8.90
N GLY A 254 -13.57 17.47 -10.19
CA GLY A 254 -13.21 18.75 -10.83
C GLY A 254 -11.72 19.10 -10.87
N ARG A 255 -10.83 18.30 -10.27
CA ARG A 255 -9.38 18.62 -10.25
C ARG A 255 -8.54 17.99 -11.37
N GLY A 256 -9.14 17.12 -12.18
CA GLY A 256 -8.53 16.60 -13.41
C GLY A 256 -7.08 16.12 -13.24
N ILE A 257 -6.19 16.64 -14.10
CA ILE A 257 -4.76 16.29 -14.14
C ILE A 257 -4.02 16.68 -12.84
N ASP A 258 -4.56 17.55 -12.00
CA ASP A 258 -3.93 17.95 -10.74
C ASP A 258 -4.13 16.95 -9.59
N ALA A 259 -4.90 15.87 -9.78
CA ALA A 259 -5.14 14.87 -8.74
C ALA A 259 -3.85 14.33 -8.06
N PRO A 260 -2.76 13.99 -8.78
CA PRO A 260 -1.50 13.57 -8.15
C PRO A 260 -0.87 14.64 -7.23
N ARG A 261 -1.07 15.93 -7.54
CA ARG A 261 -0.58 17.04 -6.70
C ARG A 261 -1.39 17.16 -5.42
N MET A 262 -2.70 16.95 -5.50
CA MET A 262 -3.61 16.93 -4.35
C MET A 262 -3.26 15.80 -3.38
N ILE A 263 -2.93 14.62 -3.91
CA ILE A 263 -2.46 13.49 -3.10
C ILE A 263 -1.26 13.92 -2.26
N ARG A 264 -0.23 14.49 -2.90
CA ARG A 264 1.01 14.93 -2.25
C ARG A 264 0.79 15.93 -1.10
N LYS A 265 -0.16 16.85 -1.27
CA LYS A 265 -0.50 17.85 -0.24
C LYS A 265 -1.36 17.29 0.89
N GLY A 266 -1.92 16.09 0.71
CA GLY A 266 -2.88 15.50 1.65
C GLY A 266 -4.30 16.02 1.49
N GLU A 267 -4.56 16.77 0.41
CA GLU A 267 -5.86 17.42 0.15
C GLU A 267 -6.83 16.49 -0.62
N SER A 268 -6.39 15.29 -0.99
CA SER A 268 -7.19 14.27 -1.70
C SER A 268 -7.72 13.21 -0.74
N TRP A 269 -8.93 12.69 -1.01
CA TRP A 269 -9.45 11.53 -0.26
C TRP A 269 -8.56 10.30 -0.43
N VAL A 270 -7.90 10.17 -1.58
CA VAL A 270 -6.93 9.09 -1.81
C VAL A 270 -5.77 9.14 -0.81
N THR A 271 -5.38 10.32 -0.32
CA THR A 271 -4.36 10.42 0.75
C THR A 271 -4.87 9.78 2.04
N TRP A 272 -6.13 10.03 2.42
CA TRP A 272 -6.75 9.35 3.56
C TRP A 272 -6.72 7.83 3.36
N PHE A 273 -7.14 7.36 2.18
CA PHE A 273 -7.18 5.93 1.84
C PHE A 273 -5.80 5.28 1.94
N ILE A 274 -4.75 5.89 1.38
CA ILE A 274 -3.36 5.40 1.47
C ILE A 274 -2.90 5.34 2.92
N LEU A 275 -3.14 6.40 3.70
CA LEU A 275 -2.80 6.44 5.13
C LEU A 275 -3.52 5.33 5.89
N HIS A 276 -4.79 5.08 5.59
CA HIS A 276 -5.61 4.07 6.24
C HIS A 276 -5.15 2.64 5.91
N GLN A 277 -5.00 2.31 4.63
CA GLN A 277 -4.63 0.97 4.16
C GLN A 277 -3.15 0.62 4.39
N GLY A 278 -2.26 1.59 4.19
CA GLY A 278 -0.83 1.46 4.38
C GLY A 278 -0.09 0.73 3.24
N PRO A 279 1.17 0.32 3.47
CA PRO A 279 2.03 -0.26 2.43
C PRO A 279 1.57 -1.63 1.92
N GLY A 280 0.75 -2.35 2.69
CA GLY A 280 0.25 -3.69 2.31
C GLY A 280 -0.49 -3.67 0.98
N LEU A 281 -1.23 -2.60 0.70
CA LEU A 281 -1.98 -2.42 -0.55
C LEU A 281 -1.08 -2.43 -1.78
N PHE A 282 0.08 -1.75 -1.70
CA PHE A 282 1.04 -1.70 -2.79
C PHE A 282 1.88 -2.97 -2.87
N TRP A 283 2.16 -3.59 -1.73
CA TRP A 283 2.82 -4.90 -1.70
C TRP A 283 1.97 -5.97 -2.40
N GLU A 284 0.67 -5.95 -2.17
CA GLU A 284 -0.29 -6.84 -2.82
C GLU A 284 -0.26 -6.66 -4.35
N GLN A 285 -0.51 -5.45 -4.86
CA GLN A 285 -0.53 -5.20 -6.31
C GLN A 285 0.84 -5.40 -6.98
N TRP A 286 1.90 -4.87 -6.39
CA TRP A 286 3.20 -4.78 -7.07
C TRP A 286 4.03 -6.05 -6.96
N TRP A 287 3.71 -6.95 -6.03
CA TRP A 287 4.59 -8.10 -5.76
C TRP A 287 3.89 -9.37 -5.31
N SER A 288 2.97 -9.30 -4.34
CA SER A 288 2.39 -10.51 -3.74
C SER A 288 1.43 -11.20 -4.70
N LEU A 289 0.54 -10.44 -5.33
CA LEU A 289 -0.46 -10.96 -6.25
C LEU A 289 0.14 -11.26 -7.64
N PRO A 290 -0.33 -12.30 -8.36
CA PRO A 290 0.17 -12.63 -9.68
C PRO A 290 -0.12 -11.50 -10.67
N SER A 291 0.90 -10.90 -11.29
CA SER A 291 0.74 -9.78 -12.23
C SER A 291 0.06 -10.15 -13.54
N GLU A 292 0.03 -11.44 -13.89
CA GLU A 292 -0.60 -11.95 -15.11
C GLU A 292 -2.13 -12.02 -15.00
N ALA A 293 -2.65 -11.95 -13.78
CA ALA A 293 -4.09 -11.99 -13.51
C ALA A 293 -4.71 -10.59 -13.71
N PRO A 294 -5.71 -10.43 -14.60
CA PRO A 294 -6.34 -9.14 -14.84
C PRO A 294 -6.92 -8.48 -13.59
N GLU A 295 -7.45 -9.27 -12.66
CA GLU A 295 -8.07 -8.83 -11.40
C GLU A 295 -7.08 -8.27 -10.37
N THR A 296 -5.78 -8.52 -10.53
CA THR A 296 -4.75 -8.07 -9.58
C THR A 296 -4.00 -6.85 -10.09
N THR A 297 -3.99 -6.63 -11.42
CA THR A 297 -3.25 -5.54 -12.08
C THR A 297 -3.71 -4.17 -11.60
N ASN A 298 -5.00 -4.04 -11.27
CA ASN A 298 -5.62 -2.80 -10.80
C ASN A 298 -6.06 -2.90 -9.33
N HIS A 299 -5.47 -3.79 -8.54
CA HIS A 299 -5.90 -4.08 -7.18
C HIS A 299 -6.05 -2.82 -6.30
N VAL A 300 -5.05 -1.93 -6.26
CA VAL A 300 -5.06 -0.67 -5.51
C VAL A 300 -6.23 0.22 -5.95
N ARG A 301 -6.46 0.32 -7.26
CA ARG A 301 -7.53 1.12 -7.85
C ARG A 301 -8.89 0.60 -7.42
N ASP A 302 -9.08 -0.70 -7.59
CA ASP A 302 -10.36 -1.36 -7.36
C ASP A 302 -10.70 -1.35 -5.87
N ARG A 303 -9.70 -1.50 -4.99
CA ARG A 303 -9.86 -1.32 -3.53
C ARG A 303 -10.15 0.12 -3.12
N ALA A 304 -9.59 1.11 -3.81
CA ALA A 304 -9.90 2.52 -3.56
C ALA A 304 -11.35 2.84 -3.92
N ILE A 305 -11.81 2.38 -5.09
CA ILE A 305 -13.19 2.49 -5.55
C ILE A 305 -14.13 1.77 -4.57
N GLU A 306 -13.84 0.52 -4.22
CA GLU A 306 -14.61 -0.25 -3.26
C GLU A 306 -14.70 0.46 -1.91
N ALA A 307 -13.59 1.01 -1.40
CA ALA A 307 -13.59 1.71 -0.11
C ALA A 307 -14.39 3.02 -0.14
N PHE A 308 -14.35 3.75 -1.26
CA PHE A 308 -15.08 5.01 -1.43
C PHE A 308 -16.60 4.77 -1.52
N PHE A 309 -17.02 3.70 -2.18
CA PHE A 309 -18.43 3.36 -2.34
C PHE A 309 -18.97 2.36 -1.31
N SER A 310 -18.11 1.74 -0.48
CA SER A 310 -18.49 0.69 0.47
C SER A 310 -19.69 1.04 1.36
N PRO A 311 -19.89 2.29 1.81
CA PRO A 311 -21.03 2.59 2.66
C PRO A 311 -22.35 2.77 1.88
N LEU A 312 -22.33 2.73 0.54
CA LEU A 312 -23.51 2.81 -0.32
C LEU A 312 -24.15 1.45 -0.55
N ARG A 313 -25.43 1.49 -0.93
CA ARG A 313 -26.13 0.27 -1.37
C ARG A 313 -25.73 -0.01 -2.82
N ARG A 314 -25.53 -1.29 -3.16
CA ARG A 314 -25.14 -1.77 -4.52
C ARG A 314 -25.96 -1.22 -5.69
N GLU A 315 -27.18 -0.76 -5.45
CA GLU A 315 -28.07 -0.19 -6.47
C GLU A 315 -27.68 1.26 -6.86
N GLU A 316 -27.04 1.99 -5.95
CA GLU A 316 -26.57 3.37 -6.16
C GLU A 316 -25.27 3.37 -7.01
N ASP A 317 -24.44 2.33 -6.88
CA ASP A 317 -23.18 2.10 -7.60
C ASP A 317 -23.30 2.25 -9.14
N ALA A 318 -24.45 1.89 -9.70
CA ALA A 318 -24.68 1.86 -11.14
C ALA A 318 -24.82 3.25 -11.79
N THR A 319 -25.11 4.30 -11.00
CA THR A 319 -25.24 5.68 -11.49
C THR A 319 -23.91 6.41 -11.67
N HIS A 320 -22.81 5.82 -11.16
CA HIS A 320 -21.51 6.47 -10.98
C HIS A 320 -20.66 6.59 -12.27
N ARG A 321 -21.13 6.02 -13.38
CA ARG A 321 -20.50 6.20 -14.72
C ARG A 321 -20.91 7.51 -15.41
N ARG A 322 -21.58 8.44 -14.74
CA ARG A 322 -22.19 9.63 -15.35
C ARG A 322 -21.56 10.93 -14.85
N ALA A 323 -21.56 11.95 -15.70
CA ALA A 323 -21.04 13.29 -15.44
C ALA A 323 -21.75 14.02 -14.26
N ASP A 324 -22.91 13.52 -13.83
CA ASP A 324 -23.78 14.14 -12.82
C ASP A 324 -23.68 13.47 -11.44
N PHE A 325 -22.58 12.77 -11.14
CA PHE A 325 -22.43 12.15 -9.83
C PHE A 325 -22.35 13.20 -8.73
N SER A 326 -23.23 13.08 -7.74
CA SER A 326 -23.17 13.77 -6.46
C SER A 326 -22.75 12.75 -5.40
N ASP A 327 -21.72 13.08 -4.62
CA ASP A 327 -21.22 12.22 -3.56
C ASP A 327 -22.25 12.15 -2.42
N PRO A 328 -22.98 11.03 -2.26
CA PRO A 328 -23.96 10.89 -1.17
C PRO A 328 -23.32 10.90 0.22
N GLN A 329 -21.99 10.81 0.32
CA GLN A 329 -21.23 10.79 1.55
C GLN A 329 -20.22 11.93 1.66
N GLU A 330 -20.45 13.02 0.91
CA GLU A 330 -19.55 14.17 0.85
C GLU A 330 -19.08 14.61 2.24
N GLU A 331 -19.98 14.75 3.22
CA GLU A 331 -19.61 15.16 4.59
C GLU A 331 -18.58 14.22 5.25
N LEU A 332 -18.73 12.90 5.06
CA LEU A 332 -17.80 11.91 5.61
C LEU A 332 -16.47 11.95 4.88
N HIS A 333 -16.49 11.98 3.55
CA HIS A 333 -15.30 12.05 2.72
C HIS A 333 -14.52 13.35 2.94
N ASP A 334 -15.20 14.48 3.11
CA ASP A 334 -14.63 15.78 3.48
C ASP A 334 -13.91 15.72 4.82
N MET A 335 -14.54 15.11 5.83
CA MET A 335 -13.92 14.92 7.14
C MET A 335 -12.67 14.04 7.03
N GLN A 336 -12.72 12.95 6.27
CA GLN A 336 -11.57 12.06 6.03
C GLN A 336 -10.43 12.79 5.31
N ARG A 337 -10.73 13.61 4.29
CA ARG A 337 -9.77 14.49 3.61
C ARG A 337 -9.12 15.46 4.58
N LEU A 338 -9.91 16.16 5.40
CA LEU A 338 -9.40 17.10 6.39
C LEU A 338 -8.48 16.42 7.41
N CYS A 339 -8.80 15.19 7.82
CA CYS A 339 -7.93 14.41 8.70
C CYS A 339 -6.59 14.07 8.02
N ALA A 340 -6.61 13.62 6.76
CA ALA A 340 -5.40 13.33 6.00
C ALA A 340 -4.55 14.59 5.75
N GLU A 341 -5.17 15.71 5.43
CA GLU A 341 -4.51 17.00 5.24
C GLU A 341 -3.79 17.44 6.52
N LYS A 342 -4.45 17.33 7.67
CA LYS A 342 -3.84 17.65 8.98
C LYS A 342 -2.64 16.78 9.28
N VAL A 343 -2.72 15.47 9.01
CA VAL A 343 -1.59 14.53 9.16
C VAL A 343 -0.44 14.93 8.23
N GLN A 344 -0.71 15.18 6.96
CA GLN A 344 0.31 15.53 5.97
C GLN A 344 0.97 16.87 6.32
N ARG A 345 0.19 17.88 6.70
CA ARG A 345 0.69 19.19 7.15
C ARG A 345 1.57 19.07 8.38
N ALA A 346 1.17 18.25 9.36
CA ALA A 346 1.96 18.03 10.57
C ALA A 346 3.33 17.39 10.24
N ILE A 347 3.37 16.37 9.39
CA ILE A 347 4.64 15.74 8.98
C ILE A 347 5.52 16.75 8.22
N VAL A 348 4.95 17.52 7.30
CA VAL A 348 5.68 18.55 6.55
C VAL A 348 6.22 19.65 7.49
N ALA A 349 5.49 20.02 8.54
CA ALA A 349 5.97 20.98 9.54
C ALA A 349 7.14 20.45 10.37
N THR A 350 7.26 19.13 10.53
CA THR A 350 8.44 18.47 11.14
C THR A 350 9.66 18.48 10.21
N CYS A 351 9.47 18.70 8.90
CA CYS A 351 10.53 18.69 7.89
C CYS A 351 11.16 20.06 7.65
N GLY A 352 12.35 20.06 7.03
CA GLY A 352 12.96 21.27 6.48
C GLY A 352 12.30 21.67 5.16
N ALA A 353 12.45 22.94 4.77
CA ALA A 353 11.87 23.49 3.53
C ALA A 353 12.28 22.73 2.24
N SER A 354 13.39 21.99 2.27
CA SER A 354 13.92 21.20 1.15
C SER A 354 13.31 19.81 1.00
N ALA A 355 12.54 19.30 1.97
CA ALA A 355 12.05 17.92 1.93
C ALA A 355 11.27 17.56 0.65
N PRO A 356 10.40 18.43 0.08
CA PRO A 356 9.67 18.10 -1.15
C PRO A 356 10.57 17.91 -2.39
N THR A 357 11.75 18.53 -2.42
CA THR A 357 12.67 18.47 -3.56
C THR A 357 13.83 17.49 -3.34
N LEU A 358 13.87 16.83 -2.20
CA LEU A 358 14.96 15.93 -1.81
C LEU A 358 15.13 14.74 -2.75
N HIS A 359 14.04 14.22 -3.32
CA HIS A 359 14.10 13.16 -4.34
C HIS A 359 14.89 13.59 -5.58
N PHE A 360 14.77 14.85 -6.02
CA PHE A 360 15.56 15.38 -7.14
C PHE A 360 17.04 15.46 -6.80
N HIS A 361 17.40 15.82 -5.56
CA HIS A 361 18.79 15.83 -5.13
C HIS A 361 19.43 14.44 -5.27
N TYR A 362 18.75 13.37 -4.83
CA TYR A 362 19.25 12.01 -4.99
C TYR A 362 19.34 11.57 -6.46
N GLN A 363 18.37 11.95 -7.29
CA GLN A 363 18.39 11.64 -8.71
C GLN A 363 19.52 12.36 -9.46
N ILE A 364 19.75 13.65 -9.15
CA ILE A 364 20.85 14.44 -9.72
C ILE A 364 22.19 13.84 -9.28
N LYS A 365 22.34 13.54 -7.99
CA LYS A 365 23.55 12.92 -7.46
C LYS A 365 23.84 11.58 -8.15
N TYR A 366 22.83 10.71 -8.26
CA TYR A 366 22.95 9.45 -8.98
C TYR A 366 23.41 9.63 -10.43
N ALA A 367 22.80 10.57 -11.16
CA ALA A 367 23.17 10.86 -12.54
C ALA A 367 24.61 11.38 -12.67
N GLN A 368 25.09 12.15 -11.70
CA GLN A 368 26.48 12.62 -11.64
C GLN A 368 27.44 11.46 -11.34
N ASP A 369 27.18 10.68 -10.29
CA ASP A 369 28.02 9.54 -9.88
C ASP A 369 28.11 8.50 -11.01
N ARG A 370 26.99 8.22 -11.70
CA ARG A 370 26.95 7.30 -12.83
C ARG A 370 27.78 7.80 -14.02
N ARG A 371 27.68 9.09 -14.36
CA ARG A 371 28.50 9.70 -15.43
C ARG A 371 29.99 9.62 -15.14
N LEU A 372 30.41 9.80 -13.87
CA LEU A 372 31.81 9.69 -13.49
C LEU A 372 32.32 8.25 -13.69
N ILE A 373 31.53 7.25 -13.26
CA ILE A 373 31.87 5.84 -13.46
C ILE A 373 31.96 5.49 -14.94
N ASP A 374 31.00 5.97 -15.76
CA ASP A 374 30.99 5.73 -17.20
C ASP A 374 32.18 6.42 -17.92
N LEU A 375 32.74 7.49 -17.36
CA LEU A 375 33.96 8.16 -17.89
C LEU A 375 35.24 7.42 -17.48
N ASP A 376 35.29 6.84 -16.28
CA ASP A 376 36.45 6.11 -15.77
C ASP A 376 36.53 4.69 -16.34
N SER A 377 35.39 4.09 -16.68
CA SER A 377 35.34 2.80 -17.34
C SER A 377 35.34 3.02 -18.86
N ASP A 378 36.36 2.55 -19.59
CA ASP A 378 36.37 2.44 -21.08
C ASP A 378 35.24 1.52 -21.63
N ILE A 379 34.25 1.20 -20.80
CA ILE A 379 33.11 0.35 -21.11
C ILE A 379 32.11 1.19 -21.90
N ASN A 380 31.78 0.70 -23.08
CA ASN A 380 30.75 1.29 -23.92
C ASN A 380 29.43 1.39 -23.10
N PRO A 381 28.84 2.59 -22.93
CA PRO A 381 27.65 2.79 -22.11
C PRO A 381 26.45 1.93 -22.56
N ALA A 382 26.45 1.48 -23.82
CA ALA A 382 25.44 0.55 -24.34
C ALA A 382 25.53 -0.87 -23.75
N THR A 383 26.68 -1.28 -23.20
CA THR A 383 26.92 -2.62 -22.63
C THR A 383 26.94 -2.67 -21.10
N SER A 384 26.95 -1.52 -20.44
CA SER A 384 26.97 -1.36 -18.97
C SER A 384 25.55 -1.38 -18.34
N GLY A 385 24.53 -1.76 -19.12
CA GLY A 385 23.13 -1.71 -18.71
C GLY A 385 22.89 -2.54 -17.46
N VAL A 386 22.54 -1.86 -16.35
CA VAL A 386 22.06 -2.54 -15.14
C VAL A 386 20.77 -3.26 -15.51
N ALA A 387 20.66 -4.53 -15.10
CA ALA A 387 19.51 -5.37 -15.43
C ALA A 387 18.20 -4.70 -14.98
N GLU A 388 17.24 -4.58 -15.90
CA GLU A 388 15.92 -4.05 -15.62
C GLU A 388 15.04 -5.16 -15.04
N THR A 389 14.98 -5.25 -13.71
CA THR A 389 14.26 -6.33 -13.01
C THR A 389 12.78 -6.02 -12.72
N MET A 390 12.35 -4.76 -12.90
CA MET A 390 11.01 -4.30 -12.46
C MET A 390 10.05 -3.98 -13.62
N ASN A 391 10.40 -4.27 -14.88
CA ASN A 391 9.60 -3.85 -16.04
C ASN A 391 8.17 -4.39 -16.07
N GLY A 392 7.97 -5.62 -15.58
CA GLY A 392 6.67 -6.28 -15.52
C GLY A 392 5.79 -5.88 -14.33
N VAL A 393 6.27 -5.02 -13.44
CA VAL A 393 5.51 -4.65 -12.23
C VAL A 393 4.39 -3.67 -12.59
N PRO A 394 3.12 -3.97 -12.26
CA PRO A 394 1.97 -3.10 -12.50
C PRO A 394 1.96 -1.96 -11.47
N ALA A 395 2.93 -1.05 -11.59
CA ALA A 395 3.12 0.01 -10.61
C ALA A 395 2.00 1.05 -10.67
N PHE A 396 1.62 1.49 -11.87
CA PHE A 396 0.72 2.63 -12.09
C PHE A 396 -0.73 2.32 -11.79
N ILE A 397 -1.41 3.32 -11.24
CA ILE A 397 -2.81 3.26 -10.84
C ILE A 397 -3.57 4.22 -11.75
N ASN A 398 -4.19 3.68 -12.79
CA ASN A 398 -4.77 4.48 -13.87
C ASN A 398 -6.27 4.70 -13.67
N PHE A 399 -6.67 5.96 -13.78
CA PHE A 399 -8.06 6.40 -13.85
C PHE A 399 -8.27 7.24 -15.12
N SER A 400 -9.51 7.27 -15.59
CA SER A 400 -9.94 8.23 -16.61
C SER A 400 -10.54 9.47 -15.95
N VAL A 401 -10.47 10.63 -16.63
CA VAL A 401 -11.28 11.80 -16.29
C VAL A 401 -12.11 12.21 -17.49
N TYR A 402 -13.39 12.45 -17.23
CA TYR A 402 -14.31 13.09 -18.16
C TYR A 402 -14.16 14.61 -17.99
N GLU A 403 -13.50 15.28 -18.93
CA GLU A 403 -13.63 16.72 -19.07
C GLU A 403 -14.91 16.98 -19.86
N PRO A 404 -15.98 17.56 -19.26
CA PRO A 404 -17.12 18.00 -20.05
C PRO A 404 -16.61 18.99 -21.09
N ALA A 405 -17.00 18.79 -22.36
CA ALA A 405 -16.60 19.68 -23.44
C ALA A 405 -16.91 21.12 -23.03
N LYS A 406 -15.88 21.98 -22.98
CA LYS A 406 -15.93 23.39 -22.53
C LYS A 406 -16.89 24.30 -23.33
N GLY A 407 -17.85 23.77 -24.09
CA GLY A 407 -18.77 24.51 -24.94
C GLY A 407 -20.26 24.19 -24.76
N ALA A 408 -20.67 23.38 -23.78
CA ALA A 408 -22.09 23.01 -23.59
C ALA A 408 -22.83 23.83 -22.50
N ALA A 409 -22.14 24.71 -21.77
CA ALA A 409 -22.71 25.42 -20.62
C ALA A 409 -22.97 26.93 -20.84
N GLU A 410 -22.72 27.48 -22.03
CA GLU A 410 -22.95 28.92 -22.33
C GLU A 410 -24.13 29.18 -23.28
N SER A 411 -25.00 28.21 -23.52
CA SER A 411 -26.23 28.39 -24.32
C SER A 411 -27.49 28.02 -23.53
N GLY A 412 -27.71 28.72 -22.42
CA GLY A 412 -28.93 28.68 -21.61
C GLY A 412 -29.34 30.07 -21.15
#